data_AF-A0A2D8GCB3-F1
#
_entry.id   AF-A0A2D8GCB3-F1
#
_cell.length_a   1.000
_cell.length_b   1.000
_cell.length_c   1.000
_cell.angle_alpha   90.00
_cell.angle_beta   90.00
_cell.angle_gamma   90.00
#
_symmetry.space_group_name_H-M   'P 1'
#
loop_
_entity.id
_entity.type
_entity.pdbx_description
1 polymer ?
#
loop_
_entity_poly.entity_id
_entity_poly.type
_entity_poly.pdbx_seq_one_letter_code
_entity_poly.pdbx_strand_id
1 'polypeptide(L)'
;MSSILEAVSKGTDLKHFNERKERVPNNFDAKKADNDLRACPVCKVVWEVMVFNQTIDYKYYHNFPRYGKEKGTCPSCAQRIRNKYYHNSEVIDPS
;
A
#
# COMPACT_ATOMS: atom_id res chain seq x y z
N MET A 1 -14.62 -5.05 51.01
CA MET A 1 -14.50 -4.28 49.75
C MET A 1 -13.02 -4.10 49.47
N SER A 2 -12.43 -5.00 48.69
CA SER A 2 -10.98 -4.98 48.44
C SER A 2 -10.68 -4.04 47.29
N SER A 3 -10.05 -2.93 47.67
CA SER A 3 -9.82 -1.75 46.87
C SER A 3 -8.71 -2.00 45.87
N ILE A 4 -8.90 -1.52 44.64
CA ILE A 4 -7.92 -1.45 43.54
C ILE A 4 -6.55 -0.90 44.02
N LEU A 5 -6.55 -0.11 45.10
CA LEU A 5 -5.36 0.39 45.79
C LEU A 5 -4.41 -0.70 46.34
N GLU A 6 -4.89 -1.87 46.77
CA GLU A 6 -4.02 -2.96 47.23
C GLU A 6 -3.27 -3.66 46.09
N ALA A 7 -3.82 -3.64 44.88
CA ALA A 7 -3.16 -4.21 43.70
C ALA A 7 -2.03 -3.30 43.20
N VAL A 8 -2.20 -1.97 43.31
CA VAL A 8 -1.17 -0.98 42.96
C VAL A 8 -0.03 -0.98 43.98
N SER A 9 -0.33 -1.09 45.28
CA SER A 9 0.70 -1.06 46.33
C SER A 9 1.62 -2.30 46.34
N LYS A 10 1.14 -3.43 45.80
CA LYS A 10 1.91 -4.69 45.72
C LYS A 10 2.84 -4.76 44.50
N GLY A 11 2.91 -3.70 43.67
CA GLY A 11 3.85 -3.65 42.54
C GLY A 11 3.67 -4.81 41.57
N THR A 12 2.43 -5.31 41.41
CA THR A 12 2.11 -6.22 40.31
C THR A 12 1.89 -5.38 39.06
N ASP A 13 2.95 -4.68 38.66
CA ASP A 13 3.06 -4.17 37.31
C ASP A 13 2.84 -5.36 36.40
N LEU A 14 1.79 -5.28 35.58
CA LEU A 14 1.59 -6.20 34.46
C LEU A 14 2.85 -6.09 33.60
N LYS A 15 3.84 -6.93 33.93
CA LYS A 15 4.95 -7.23 33.06
C LYS A 15 4.25 -7.68 31.79
N HIS A 16 4.25 -6.82 30.77
CA HIS A 16 4.07 -7.27 29.39
C HIS A 16 5.18 -8.28 29.19
N PHE A 17 4.88 -9.54 29.49
CA PHE A 17 5.71 -10.67 29.18
C PHE A 17 5.86 -10.59 27.69
N ASN A 18 7.05 -10.11 27.30
CA ASN A 18 7.64 -10.12 25.98
C ASN A 18 6.92 -11.16 25.12
N GLU A 19 5.85 -10.74 24.44
CA GLU A 19 5.06 -11.61 23.60
C GLU A 19 6.07 -12.11 22.59
N ARG A 20 6.45 -13.39 22.70
CA ARG A 20 7.33 -14.03 21.74
C ARG A 20 6.59 -13.90 20.45
N LYS A 21 7.02 -12.93 19.63
CA LYS A 21 6.47 -12.62 18.31
C LYS A 21 6.50 -13.94 17.56
N GLU A 22 5.36 -14.64 17.55
CA GLU A 22 5.23 -15.86 16.78
C GLU A 22 5.58 -15.45 15.36
N ARG A 23 6.66 -16.02 14.83
CA ARG A 23 7.06 -15.77 13.46
C ARG A 23 6.00 -16.42 12.61
N VAL A 24 4.94 -15.66 12.30
CA VAL A 24 3.89 -16.06 11.37
C VAL A 24 4.59 -16.55 10.12
N PRO A 25 4.54 -17.86 9.81
CA PRO A 25 5.18 -18.37 8.64
C PRO A 25 4.35 -17.85 7.46
N ASN A 26 5.05 -17.30 6.47
CA ASN A 26 4.51 -16.96 5.16
C ASN A 26 3.81 -15.58 4.97
N ASN A 27 4.54 -14.49 5.19
CA ASN A 27 4.24 -13.17 4.56
C ASN A 27 4.53 -13.14 3.04
N PHE A 28 4.47 -14.27 2.33
CA PHE A 28 4.77 -14.32 0.90
C PHE A 28 3.70 -13.61 0.08
N ASP A 29 2.43 -13.78 0.43
CA ASP A 29 1.33 -13.13 -0.30
C ASP A 29 1.36 -11.60 -0.12
N ALA A 30 1.64 -11.13 1.10
CA ALA A 30 1.78 -9.70 1.37
C ALA A 30 2.96 -9.09 0.58
N LYS A 31 4.12 -9.76 0.56
CA LYS A 31 5.29 -9.31 -0.20
C LYS A 31 5.06 -9.34 -1.70
N LYS A 32 4.36 -10.35 -2.20
CA LYS A 32 4.05 -10.49 -3.63
C LYS A 32 3.10 -9.38 -4.08
N ALA A 33 2.03 -9.14 -3.32
CA ALA A 33 1.10 -8.04 -3.58
C ALA A 33 1.81 -6.67 -3.57
N ASP A 34 2.76 -6.45 -2.66
CA ASP A 34 3.53 -5.21 -2.63
C ASP A 34 4.45 -5.04 -3.84
N ASN A 35 5.02 -6.12 -4.37
CA ASN A 35 5.87 -6.13 -5.57
C ASN A 35 5.09 -5.89 -6.86
N ASP A 36 3.84 -6.35 -6.92
CA ASP A 36 2.98 -6.19 -8.10
C ASP A 36 2.45 -4.75 -8.25
N LEU A 37 2.62 -3.92 -7.21
CA LEU A 37 2.27 -2.50 -7.22
C LEU A 37 3.45 -1.61 -7.65
N ARG A 38 3.16 -0.68 -8.57
CA ARG A 38 4.13 0.29 -9.09
C ARG A 38 3.72 1.71 -8.77
N ALA A 39 4.70 2.59 -8.56
CA ALA A 39 4.48 4.00 -8.24
C ALA A 39 4.97 4.91 -9.36
N CYS A 40 4.13 5.88 -9.76
CA CYS A 40 4.40 6.73 -10.91
C CYS A 40 5.23 7.94 -10.47
N PRO A 41 6.43 8.18 -11.00
CA PRO A 41 7.21 9.36 -10.63
C PRO A 41 6.58 10.66 -11.15
N VAL A 42 5.76 10.59 -12.21
CA VAL A 42 5.16 11.76 -12.87
C VAL A 42 3.91 12.24 -12.13
N CYS A 43 2.85 11.42 -12.11
CA CYS A 43 1.59 11.78 -11.45
C CYS A 43 1.47 11.28 -10.01
N LYS A 44 2.49 10.58 -9.49
CA LYS A 44 2.53 10.08 -8.11
C LYS A 44 1.46 9.04 -7.76
N VAL A 45 0.69 8.54 -8.73
CA VAL A 45 -0.30 7.47 -8.53
C VAL A 45 0.40 6.11 -8.34
N VAL A 46 -0.18 5.24 -7.51
CA VAL A 46 0.19 3.82 -7.45
C VAL A 46 -0.75 3.03 -8.34
N TRP A 47 -0.26 2.06 -9.10
CA TRP A 47 -1.13 1.20 -9.90
C TRP A 47 -0.69 -0.25 -9.88
N GLU A 48 -1.66 -1.14 -10.10
CA GLU A 48 -1.49 -2.57 -10.25
C GLU A 48 -1.75 -2.95 -11.72
N VAL A 49 -1.00 -3.92 -12.24
CA VAL A 49 -1.24 -4.49 -13.57
C VAL A 49 -1.90 -5.85 -13.40
N MET A 50 -3.17 -5.95 -13.80
CA MET A 50 -3.88 -7.22 -13.76
C MET A 50 -3.94 -7.82 -15.17
N VAL A 51 -3.58 -9.09 -15.30
CA VAL A 51 -3.62 -9.80 -16.59
C VAL A 51 -4.67 -10.90 -16.50
N PHE A 52 -5.74 -10.77 -17.27
CA PHE A 52 -6.85 -11.73 -17.34
C PHE A 52 -7.09 -12.15 -18.78
N ASN A 53 -6.96 -13.45 -19.10
CA ASN A 53 -7.28 -14.00 -20.42
C ASN A 53 -6.71 -13.18 -21.60
N GLN A 54 -5.43 -12.79 -21.53
CA GLN A 54 -4.72 -11.95 -22.51
C GLN A 54 -5.12 -10.47 -22.56
N THR A 55 -6.09 -10.05 -21.74
CA THR A 55 -6.42 -8.63 -21.53
C THR A 55 -5.61 -8.08 -20.35
N ILE A 56 -5.02 -6.90 -20.54
CA ILE A 56 -4.32 -6.17 -19.48
C ILE A 56 -5.25 -5.07 -18.98
N ASP A 57 -5.50 -5.07 -17.67
CA ASP A 57 -6.26 -4.04 -16.97
C ASP A 57 -5.40 -3.36 -15.90
N TYR A 58 -5.76 -2.14 -15.53
CA TYR A 58 -4.98 -1.31 -14.61
C TYR A 58 -5.86 -0.74 -13.50
N LYS A 59 -5.54 -1.09 -12.25
CA LYS A 59 -6.16 -0.47 -11.07
C LYS A 59 -5.28 0.65 -10.55
N TYR A 60 -5.87 1.81 -10.31
CA TYR A 60 -5.18 2.99 -9.80
C TYR A 60 -5.57 3.27 -8.36
N TYR A 61 -4.58 3.61 -7.55
CA TYR A 61 -4.74 3.92 -6.13
C TYR A 61 -4.10 5.29 -5.83
N HIS A 62 -4.94 6.27 -5.50
CA HIS A 62 -4.51 7.65 -5.23
C HIS A 62 -4.03 7.86 -3.80
N ASN A 63 -4.61 7.15 -2.83
CA ASN A 63 -4.32 7.28 -1.39
C ASN A 63 -3.46 6.12 -0.86
N PHE A 64 -2.53 5.60 -1.67
CA PHE A 64 -1.70 4.46 -1.28
C PHE A 64 -0.25 4.88 -0.99
N PRO A 65 0.41 4.34 0.05
CA PRO A 65 1.81 4.64 0.33
C PRO A 65 2.76 4.24 -0.81
N ARG A 66 3.66 5.16 -1.17
CA ARG A 66 4.53 5.03 -2.36
C ARG A 66 5.92 4.50 -2.06
N TYR A 67 6.30 4.45 -0.79
CA TYR A 67 7.64 4.07 -0.38
C TYR A 67 7.88 2.57 -0.61
N GLY A 68 9.08 2.21 -1.05
CA GLY A 68 9.47 0.81 -1.24
C GLY A 68 8.88 0.11 -2.48
N LYS A 69 8.08 0.80 -3.30
CA LYS A 69 7.49 0.23 -4.53
C LYS A 69 8.37 0.44 -5.75
N GLU A 70 8.25 -0.45 -6.73
CA GLU A 70 8.91 -0.27 -8.02
C GLU A 70 8.43 1.04 -8.68
N LYS A 71 9.38 1.83 -9.18
CA LYS A 71 9.09 3.08 -9.89
C LYS A 71 8.92 2.78 -11.37
N GLY A 72 7.84 3.29 -11.97
CA GLY A 72 7.64 3.21 -13.42
C GLY A 72 6.67 4.28 -13.89
N THR A 73 6.59 4.55 -15.18
CA THR A 73 5.57 5.48 -15.70
C THR A 73 4.25 4.76 -15.85
N CYS A 74 3.18 5.28 -15.24
CA CYS A 74 1.86 4.66 -15.38
C CYS A 74 1.33 4.76 -16.82
N PRO A 75 0.40 3.88 -17.25
CA PRO A 75 -0.13 3.89 -18.61
C PRO A 75 -0.74 5.23 -19.00
N SER A 76 -1.47 5.89 -18.09
CA SER A 76 -2.03 7.23 -18.33
C SER A 76 -0.95 8.26 -18.66
N CYS A 77 0.13 8.33 -17.86
CA CYS A 77 1.26 9.21 -18.14
C CYS A 77 2.01 8.80 -19.41
N ALA A 78 2.16 7.50 -19.67
CA ALA A 78 2.82 7.01 -20.87
C ALA A 78 2.06 7.45 -22.14
N GLN A 79 0.73 7.39 -22.14
CA GLN A 79 -0.09 7.90 -23.23
C GLN A 79 0.07 9.42 -23.40
N ARG A 80 0.03 10.19 -22.29
CA ARG A 80 0.25 11.65 -22.36
C ARG A 80 1.61 12.02 -22.96
N ILE A 81 2.68 11.35 -22.53
CA ILE A 81 4.05 11.58 -23.02
C ILE A 81 4.17 11.18 -24.49
N ARG A 82 3.62 10.03 -24.88
CA ARG A 82 3.64 9.54 -26.26
C ARG A 82 2.88 10.47 -27.20
N ASN A 83 1.75 11.00 -26.73
CA ASN A 83 0.88 11.81 -27.55
C ASN A 83 1.33 13.27 -27.69
N LYS A 84 2.30 13.75 -26.90
CA LYS A 84 2.96 15.09 -26.96
C LYS A 84 2.07 16.35 -27.13
N TYR A 85 0.76 16.25 -27.31
CA TYR A 85 -0.11 17.30 -27.88
C TYR A 85 -1.58 17.30 -27.38
N TYR A 86 -1.90 16.73 -26.22
CA TYR A 86 -3.26 16.87 -25.67
C TYR A 86 -3.31 17.95 -24.60
N HIS A 87 -4.16 18.95 -24.81
CA HIS A 87 -4.55 19.94 -23.80
C HIS A 87 -5.21 19.22 -22.63
N ASN A 88 -4.88 19.62 -21.39
CA ASN A 88 -5.31 19.03 -20.12
C ASN A 88 -6.83 18.91 -19.89
N SER A 89 -7.67 19.31 -20.85
CA SER A 89 -9.14 19.34 -20.75
C SER A 89 -9.83 18.00 -21.03
N GLU A 90 -9.13 16.97 -21.51
CA GLU A 90 -9.77 15.71 -21.94
C GLU A 90 -9.51 14.50 -21.03
N VAL A 91 -8.73 14.67 -19.96
CA VAL A 91 -8.58 13.59 -18.97
C VAL A 91 -9.66 13.76 -17.91
N ILE A 92 -10.75 13.03 -18.08
CA ILE A 92 -11.72 12.81 -17.01
C ILE A 92 -11.00 11.96 -15.97
N ASP A 93 -10.67 12.56 -14.83
CA ASP A 93 -10.21 11.80 -13.66
C ASP A 93 -11.33 10.82 -13.27
N PRO A 94 -11.04 9.51 -13.17
CA PRO A 94 -12.04 8.57 -12.68
C PRO A 94 -12.35 8.93 -11.23
N SER A 95 -13.57 9.43 -11.02
CA SER A 95 -14.13 9.77 -9.70
C SER A 95 -14.57 8.52 -8.95
#